data_AF-A0A3D0DBP5-F1
#
_entry.id   AF-A0A3D0DBP5-F1
#
_cell.length_a   1.000
_cell.length_b   1.000
_cell.length_c   1.000
_cell.angle_alpha   90.00
_cell.angle_beta   90.00
_cell.angle_gamma   90.00
#
_symmetry.space_group_name_H-M   'P 1'
#
loop_
_entity.id
_entity.type
_entity.pdbx_description
1 polymer ?
#
loop_
_entity_poly.entity_id
_entity_poly.type
_entity_poly.pdbx_seq_one_letter_code
_entity_poly.pdbx_strand_id
1 'polypeptide(L)'
;MKSVVEEQMQILMRGTQFGDEHLRRVMEQELRERLMEGRVNPGVDPTKYRAMYEIGAINKPLRVYLGVDPTAPDLHLGHTVPMRKLAQFQALGHHVIFLIGSFTALIGDPSDKDKARPQNTPEQIAENVRTYTEQAWKIL
;
A
#
# COMPACT_ATOMS: atom_id res chain seq x y z
N MET A 1 22.33 17.64 1.08
CA MET A 1 21.19 17.07 1.81
C MET A 1 20.40 16.24 0.82
N LYS A 2 20.03 14.98 1.10
CA LYS A 2 19.20 14.20 0.17
C LYS A 2 17.78 14.80 0.18
N SER A 3 17.09 14.79 -0.97
CA SER A 3 15.71 15.27 -1.01
C SER A 3 14.80 14.30 -0.24
N VAL A 4 13.75 14.80 0.39
CA VAL A 4 12.85 13.99 1.23
C VAL A 4 12.19 12.86 0.42
N VAL A 5 11.93 13.07 -0.88
CA VAL A 5 11.43 12.03 -1.78
C VAL A 5 12.45 10.90 -1.91
N GLU A 6 13.73 11.22 -2.12
CA GLU A 6 14.77 10.21 -2.24
C GLU A 6 14.96 9.42 -0.94
N GLU A 7 14.79 10.04 0.24
CA GLU A 7 14.80 9.32 1.52
C GLU A 7 13.64 8.32 1.64
N GLN A 8 12.43 8.71 1.23
CA GLN A 8 11.27 7.81 1.22
C GLN A 8 11.45 6.67 0.20
N MET A 9 11.96 6.98 -1.00
CA MET A 9 12.26 5.99 -2.03
C MET A 9 13.23 4.92 -1.51
N GLN A 10 14.28 5.31 -0.78
CA GLN A 10 15.25 4.38 -0.18
C GLN A 10 14.66 3.43 0.86
N ILE A 11 13.50 3.77 1.44
CA ILE A 11 12.78 2.90 2.38
C ILE A 11 11.75 2.04 1.64
N LEU A 12 10.95 2.67 0.78
CA LEU A 12 9.82 2.04 0.11
C LEU A 12 10.25 1.09 -1.01
N MET A 13 11.39 1.32 -1.67
CA MET A 13 11.94 0.43 -2.70
C MET A 13 12.79 -0.71 -2.12
N ARG A 14 12.95 -0.82 -0.80
CA ARG A 14 13.70 -1.94 -0.20
C ARG A 14 13.05 -3.28 -0.56
N GLY A 15 13.86 -4.22 -1.03
CA GLY A 15 13.45 -5.57 -1.41
C GLY A 15 13.08 -5.71 -2.89
N THR A 16 12.93 -4.62 -3.65
CA THR A 16 12.63 -4.70 -5.09
C THR A 16 13.86 -4.96 -5.95
N GLN A 17 15.04 -5.15 -5.34
CA GLN A 17 16.28 -5.50 -6.02
C GLN A 17 16.27 -6.94 -6.58
N PHE A 18 15.33 -7.77 -6.12
CA PHE A 18 15.14 -9.14 -6.58
C PHE A 18 13.95 -9.17 -7.56
N GLY A 19 14.13 -9.79 -8.73
CA GLY A 19 13.08 -9.92 -9.75
C GLY A 19 13.43 -9.22 -11.05
N ASP A 20 12.40 -8.90 -11.83
CA ASP A 20 12.55 -8.30 -13.14
C ASP A 20 13.02 -6.83 -13.06
N GLU A 21 14.08 -6.51 -13.80
CA GLU A 21 14.67 -5.17 -13.75
C GLU A 21 13.75 -4.12 -14.37
N HIS A 22 13.02 -4.47 -15.43
CA HIS A 22 12.11 -3.54 -16.08
C HIS A 22 10.98 -3.16 -15.12
N LEU A 23 10.34 -4.14 -14.48
CA LEU A 23 9.33 -3.93 -13.45
C LEU A 23 9.85 -3.06 -12.30
N ARG A 24 11.07 -3.33 -11.82
CA ARG A 24 11.71 -2.50 -10.78
C ARG A 24 11.82 -1.04 -11.21
N ARG A 25 12.25 -0.77 -12.46
CA ARG A 25 12.40 0.60 -12.98
C ARG A 25 11.06 1.31 -13.10
N VAL A 26 10.02 0.61 -13.58
CA VAL A 26 8.65 1.16 -13.69
C VAL A 26 8.11 1.49 -12.30
N MET A 27 8.21 0.58 -11.34
CA MET A 27 7.80 0.81 -9.95
C MET A 27 8.53 2.00 -9.33
N GLU A 28 9.83 2.13 -9.58
CA GLU A 28 10.64 3.24 -9.08
C GLU A 28 10.14 4.57 -9.64
N GLN A 29 9.88 4.63 -10.95
CA GLN A 29 9.39 5.82 -11.61
C GLN A 29 8.01 6.23 -11.08
N GLU A 30 7.03 5.31 -11.09
CA GLU A 30 5.67 5.61 -10.65
C GLU A 30 5.60 6.03 -9.18
N LEU A 31 6.34 5.36 -8.30
CA LEU A 31 6.35 5.70 -6.89
C LEU A 31 6.95 7.11 -6.69
N ARG A 32 8.05 7.40 -7.38
CA ARG A 32 8.70 8.72 -7.30
C ARG A 32 7.75 9.82 -7.80
N GLU A 33 7.06 9.60 -8.91
CA GLU A 33 6.06 10.53 -9.45
C GLU A 33 4.94 10.80 -8.44
N ARG A 34 4.34 9.76 -7.85
CA ARG A 34 3.28 9.92 -6.82
C ARG A 34 3.76 10.68 -5.58
N LEU A 35 4.97 10.39 -5.09
CA LEU A 35 5.57 11.10 -3.95
C LEU A 35 5.88 12.57 -4.28
N MET A 36 6.17 12.89 -5.53
CA MET A 36 6.34 14.27 -6.01
C MET A 36 5.00 14.98 -6.22
N GLU A 37 3.99 14.33 -6.78
CA GLU A 37 2.64 14.89 -6.95
C GLU A 37 2.02 15.29 -5.61
N GLY A 38 2.25 14.49 -4.56
CA GLY A 38 1.90 14.84 -3.18
C GLY A 38 2.58 16.11 -2.65
N ARG A 39 3.50 16.72 -3.40
CA ARG A 39 4.26 17.91 -2.99
C ARG A 39 4.01 19.12 -3.90
N VAL A 40 3.24 18.98 -4.97
CA VAL A 40 2.95 20.09 -5.88
C VAL A 40 1.80 20.93 -5.31
N ASN A 41 2.09 22.19 -5.00
CA ASN A 41 1.05 23.18 -4.73
C ASN A 41 0.26 23.45 -6.03
N PRO A 42 -1.07 23.27 -6.06
CA PRO A 42 -1.85 23.59 -7.23
C PRO A 42 -1.68 25.08 -7.57
N GLY A 43 -1.23 25.39 -8.80
CA GLY A 43 -1.06 26.76 -9.29
C GLY A 43 0.38 27.29 -9.35
N VAL A 44 1.39 26.48 -8.98
CA VAL A 44 2.81 26.85 -9.16
C VAL A 44 3.39 26.11 -10.37
N ASP A 45 4.03 26.85 -11.28
CA ASP A 45 4.70 26.33 -12.46
C ASP A 45 5.93 25.48 -12.04
N PRO A 46 5.93 24.17 -12.34
CA PRO A 46 6.98 23.24 -11.92
C PRO A 46 8.33 23.51 -12.59
N THR A 47 8.38 24.33 -13.65
CA THR A 47 9.62 24.66 -14.36
C THR A 47 10.37 25.86 -13.75
N LYS A 48 9.68 26.70 -12.97
CA LYS A 48 10.24 27.99 -12.49
C LYS A 48 10.93 27.94 -11.12
N TYR A 49 10.54 27.05 -10.22
CA TYR A 49 10.96 27.11 -8.81
C TYR A 49 11.38 25.78 -8.20
N ARG A 50 12.06 24.90 -8.95
CA ARG A 50 12.49 23.55 -8.52
C ARG A 50 13.12 23.51 -7.11
N ALA A 51 13.97 24.47 -6.77
CA ALA A 51 14.63 24.55 -5.47
C ALA A 51 13.69 25.00 -4.32
N MET A 52 12.63 25.76 -4.61
CA MET A 52 11.66 26.23 -3.61
C MET A 52 10.68 25.11 -3.19
N TYR A 53 10.38 24.18 -4.11
CA TYR A 53 9.58 22.98 -3.80
C TYR A 53 10.27 22.06 -2.79
N GLU A 54 11.60 22.04 -2.72
CA GLU A 54 12.29 21.20 -1.74
C GLU A 54 12.23 21.77 -0.31
N ILE A 55 12.10 23.08 -0.17
CA ILE A 55 12.23 23.80 1.11
C ILE A 55 10.84 24.19 1.69
N GLY A 56 9.81 24.31 0.85
CA GLY A 56 8.47 24.77 1.26
C GLY A 56 7.28 23.94 0.76
N ALA A 57 7.50 22.78 0.14
CA ALA A 57 6.37 21.95 -0.29
C ALA A 57 5.62 21.35 0.90
N ILE A 58 4.31 21.57 0.90
CA ILE A 58 3.36 20.84 1.75
C ILE A 58 3.56 19.35 1.45
N ASN A 59 4.01 18.58 2.44
CA ASN A 59 4.09 17.13 2.34
C ASN A 59 2.67 16.57 2.42
N LYS A 60 1.93 16.56 1.31
CA LYS A 60 0.57 15.99 1.29
C LYS A 60 0.70 14.48 1.48
N PRO A 61 0.14 13.91 2.56
CA PRO A 61 0.15 12.47 2.76
C PRO A 61 -0.56 11.75 1.60
N LEU A 62 0.08 10.71 1.03
CA LEU A 62 -0.61 9.77 0.15
C LEU A 62 -1.67 8.99 0.93
N ARG A 63 -2.70 8.53 0.23
CA ARG A 63 -3.66 7.54 0.74
C ARG A 63 -3.34 6.21 0.07
N VAL A 64 -2.84 5.26 0.85
CA VAL A 64 -2.39 3.95 0.37
C VAL A 64 -3.29 2.88 0.97
N TYR A 65 -3.80 1.96 0.16
CA TYR A 65 -4.65 0.88 0.67
C TYR A 65 -4.06 -0.49 0.35
N LEU A 66 -4.38 -1.46 1.20
CA LEU A 66 -4.18 -2.88 0.97
C LEU A 66 -5.52 -3.58 1.15
N GLY A 67 -6.04 -4.17 0.07
CA GLY A 67 -7.24 -5.00 0.10
C GLY A 67 -6.89 -6.43 0.49
N VAL A 68 -7.64 -7.02 1.42
CA VAL A 68 -7.52 -8.43 1.79
C VAL A 68 -8.92 -9.05 1.93
N ASP A 69 -9.12 -10.21 1.30
CA ASP A 69 -10.37 -10.95 1.41
C ASP A 69 -10.34 -11.92 2.62
N PRO A 70 -11.35 -11.91 3.50
CA PRO A 70 -11.44 -12.77 4.68
C PRO A 70 -11.87 -14.21 4.35
N THR A 71 -11.14 -14.86 3.44
CA THR A 71 -11.43 -16.23 2.96
C THR A 71 -10.92 -17.32 3.90
N ALA A 72 -10.05 -16.99 4.85
CA ALA A 72 -9.44 -17.87 5.83
C ALA A 72 -9.55 -17.24 7.24
N PRO A 73 -9.39 -18.02 8.33
CA PRO A 73 -9.48 -17.49 9.69
C PRO A 73 -8.34 -16.54 10.06
N ASP A 74 -7.18 -16.64 9.41
CA ASP A 74 -5.98 -15.89 9.79
C ASP A 74 -5.22 -15.26 8.61
N LEU A 75 -4.55 -14.14 8.88
CA LEU A 75 -3.56 -13.58 7.97
C LEU A 75 -2.31 -14.45 7.97
N HIS A 76 -2.15 -15.27 6.93
CA HIS A 76 -0.94 -16.07 6.78
C HIS A 76 0.29 -15.22 6.44
N LEU A 77 1.48 -15.83 6.54
CA LEU A 77 2.77 -15.17 6.32
C LEU A 77 2.92 -14.46 4.96
N GLY A 78 2.21 -14.90 3.91
CA GLY A 78 2.18 -14.20 2.61
C GLY A 78 1.71 -12.74 2.69
N HIS A 79 0.88 -12.36 3.67
CA HIS A 79 0.43 -10.98 3.86
C HIS A 79 1.48 -10.10 4.54
N THR A 80 2.54 -10.69 5.10
CA THR A 80 3.55 -9.96 5.88
C THR A 80 4.27 -8.91 5.03
N VAL A 81 4.61 -9.23 3.78
CA VAL A 81 5.32 -8.32 2.88
C VAL A 81 4.49 -7.05 2.59
N PRO A 82 3.25 -7.15 2.06
CA PRO A 82 2.45 -5.96 1.80
C PRO A 82 2.06 -5.22 3.10
N MET A 83 1.79 -5.92 4.21
CA MET A 83 1.51 -5.29 5.51
C MET A 83 2.69 -4.45 6.03
N ARG A 84 3.91 -4.97 5.95
CA ARG A 84 5.12 -4.22 6.34
C ARG A 84 5.37 -3.03 5.41
N LYS A 85 5.03 -3.14 4.13
CA LYS A 85 5.12 -2.02 3.20
C LYS A 85 4.11 -0.93 3.55
N LEU A 86 2.88 -1.31 3.91
CA LEU A 86 1.86 -0.40 4.39
C LEU A 86 2.32 0.32 5.68
N ALA A 87 2.86 -0.42 6.65
CA ALA A 87 3.44 0.17 7.87
C ALA A 87 4.59 1.16 7.58
N GLN A 88 5.41 0.90 6.56
CA GLN A 88 6.44 1.87 6.12
C GLN A 88 5.82 3.16 5.59
N PHE A 89 4.75 3.08 4.79
CA PHE A 89 4.03 4.28 4.35
C PHE A 89 3.46 5.07 5.55
N GLN A 90 2.88 4.38 6.53
CA GLN A 90 2.36 4.99 7.76
C GLN A 90 3.46 5.69 8.58
N ALA A 91 4.60 5.03 8.77
CA ALA A 91 5.75 5.59 9.48
C ALA A 91 6.35 6.83 8.78
N LEU A 92 6.18 6.93 7.45
CA LEU A 92 6.57 8.09 6.65
C LEU A 92 5.52 9.22 6.66
N GLY A 93 4.44 9.07 7.43
CA GLY A 93 3.39 10.07 7.60
C GLY A 93 2.28 10.01 6.55
N HIS A 94 2.18 8.92 5.79
CA HIS A 94 1.08 8.70 4.85
C HIS A 94 -0.16 8.09 5.53
N HIS A 95 -1.33 8.29 4.94
CA HIS A 95 -2.56 7.66 5.41
C HIS A 95 -2.69 6.27 4.81
N VAL A 96 -2.75 5.26 5.67
CA VAL A 96 -2.90 3.87 5.25
C VAL A 96 -4.30 3.35 5.53
N ILE A 97 -4.80 2.48 4.65
CA ILE A 97 -6.13 1.90 4.73
C ILE A 97 -5.98 0.38 4.57
N PHE A 98 -6.22 -0.36 5.64
CA PHE A 98 -6.36 -1.81 5.56
C PHE A 98 -7.84 -2.13 5.26
N LEU A 99 -8.13 -2.55 4.03
CA LEU A 99 -9.48 -2.76 3.54
C LEU A 99 -9.80 -4.26 3.54
N ILE A 100 -10.78 -4.65 4.36
CA ILE A 100 -11.24 -6.05 4.42
C ILE A 100 -12.46 -6.22 3.50
N GLY A 101 -12.30 -7.01 2.44
CA GLY A 101 -13.30 -7.23 1.39
C GLY A 101 -14.37 -8.26 1.76
N SER A 102 -15.28 -7.92 2.69
CA SER A 102 -16.33 -8.87 3.11
C SER A 102 -17.35 -9.19 1.99
N PHE A 103 -17.63 -8.23 1.10
CA PHE A 103 -18.53 -8.43 -0.03
C PHE A 103 -17.89 -9.23 -1.18
N THR A 104 -16.63 -8.98 -1.48
CA THR A 104 -15.86 -9.74 -2.49
C THR A 104 -15.68 -11.19 -2.06
N ALA A 105 -15.50 -11.46 -0.76
CA ALA A 105 -15.44 -12.82 -0.24
C ALA A 105 -16.73 -13.63 -0.40
N LEU A 106 -17.91 -12.99 -0.43
CA LEU A 106 -19.19 -13.65 -0.67
C LEU A 106 -19.36 -14.08 -2.14
N ILE A 107 -18.85 -13.28 -3.07
CA ILE A 107 -18.91 -13.57 -4.50
C ILE A 107 -17.82 -14.58 -4.89
N GLY A 108 -16.63 -14.45 -4.28
CA GLY A 108 -15.42 -15.19 -4.61
C GLY A 108 -14.66 -14.53 -5.77
N ASP A 109 -13.34 -14.40 -5.61
CA ASP A 109 -12.47 -13.94 -6.69
C ASP A 109 -12.23 -15.10 -7.70
N PRO A 110 -12.66 -14.98 -8.96
CA PRO A 110 -12.47 -16.03 -9.97
C PRO A 110 -11.02 -16.13 -10.47
N SER A 111 -10.13 -15.21 -10.07
CA SER A 111 -8.84 -15.01 -10.73
C SER A 111 -7.83 -16.16 -10.68
N ASP A 112 -8.02 -17.24 -9.89
CA ASP A 112 -6.90 -18.18 -9.66
C ASP A 112 -7.17 -19.66 -9.35
N LYS A 113 -8.40 -20.22 -9.39
CA LYS A 113 -8.60 -21.65 -9.01
C LYS A 113 -9.67 -22.42 -9.81
N ASP A 114 -9.27 -23.59 -10.34
CA ASP A 114 -10.07 -24.57 -11.12
C ASP A 114 -11.19 -25.30 -10.33
N LYS A 115 -11.41 -24.98 -9.05
CA LYS A 115 -12.47 -25.56 -8.23
C LYS A 115 -13.16 -24.47 -7.44
N ALA A 116 -14.50 -24.43 -7.51
CA ALA A 116 -15.32 -23.60 -6.66
C ALA A 116 -14.97 -23.90 -5.18
N ARG A 117 -14.49 -22.89 -4.45
CA ARG A 117 -14.21 -23.04 -3.02
C ARG A 117 -15.53 -23.20 -2.27
N PRO A 118 -15.58 -23.96 -1.16
CA PRO A 118 -16.72 -23.91 -0.26
C PRO A 118 -16.94 -22.44 0.16
N GLN A 119 -18.13 -21.91 -0.09
CA GLN A 119 -18.45 -20.54 0.30
C GLN A 119 -18.56 -20.48 1.83
N ASN A 120 -17.84 -19.53 2.42
CA ASN A 120 -17.98 -19.23 3.84
C ASN A 120 -19.37 -18.65 4.10
N THR A 121 -19.98 -19.04 5.22
CA THR A 121 -21.21 -18.40 5.71
C THR A 121 -20.94 -16.94 6.09
N PRO A 122 -21.95 -16.06 6.06
CA PRO A 122 -21.83 -14.68 6.54
C PRO A 122 -21.26 -14.59 7.97
N GLU A 123 -21.63 -15.53 8.85
CA GLU A 123 -21.15 -15.61 10.22
C GLU A 123 -19.65 -15.92 10.28
N GLN A 124 -19.18 -16.87 9.45
CA GLN A 124 -17.75 -17.17 9.33
C GLN A 124 -16.96 -15.98 8.77
N ILE A 125 -17.52 -15.26 7.78
CA ILE A 125 -16.88 -14.05 7.24
C ILE A 125 -16.76 -12.99 8.32
N ALA A 126 -17.81 -12.77 9.13
CA ALA A 126 -17.78 -11.82 10.23
C ALA A 126 -16.71 -12.18 11.27
N GLU A 127 -16.56 -13.46 11.60
CA GLU A 127 -15.52 -13.93 12.51
C GLU A 127 -14.12 -13.74 11.92
N ASN A 128 -13.90 -14.07 10.65
CA ASN A 128 -12.62 -13.84 9.97
C ASN A 128 -12.27 -12.35 9.89
N VAL A 129 -13.25 -11.47 9.69
CA VAL A 129 -13.05 -10.01 9.71
C VAL A 129 -12.57 -9.56 11.09
N ARG A 130 -13.11 -10.13 12.17
CA ARG A 130 -12.71 -9.82 13.54
C ARG A 130 -11.27 -10.23 13.79
N THR A 131 -10.90 -11.47 13.46
CA THR A 131 -9.53 -11.97 13.64
C THR A 131 -8.52 -11.20 12.80
N TYR A 132 -8.86 -10.84 11.55
CA TYR A 132 -8.00 -10.05 10.67
C TYR A 132 -7.75 -8.66 11.24
N THR A 133 -8.79 -8.04 11.79
CA THR A 133 -8.68 -6.73 12.44
C THR A 133 -7.73 -6.78 13.64
N GLU A 134 -7.90 -7.78 14.51
CA GLU A 134 -7.02 -8.00 15.68
C GLU A 134 -5.56 -8.27 15.28
N GLN A 135 -5.34 -8.96 14.17
CA GLN A 135 -3.99 -9.25 13.65
C GLN A 135 -3.36 -8.02 13.00
N ALA A 136 -4.14 -7.26 12.21
CA ALA A 136 -3.67 -6.05 11.54
C ALA A 136 -3.20 -4.98 12.54
N TRP A 137 -3.90 -4.80 13.66
CA TRP A 137 -3.54 -3.86 14.73
C TRP A 137 -2.21 -4.16 15.44
N LYS A 138 -1.62 -5.36 15.23
CA LYS A 138 -0.29 -5.67 15.75
C LYS A 138 0.83 -5.10 14.87
N ILE A 139 0.50 -4.69 13.65
CA ILE A 139 1.47 -4.24 12.63
C ILE A 139 1.26 -2.77 12.27
N LEU A 140 0.00 -2.32 12.19
CA LEU A 140 -0.44 -0.98 11.77
C LEU A 140 -0.93 -0.15 12.96
#